data_AF-V9M7K2-F1
#
_entry.id   AF-V9M7K2-F1
#
_cell.length_a   1.000
_cell.length_b   1.000
_cell.length_c   1.000
_cell.angle_alpha   90.00
_cell.angle_beta   90.00
_cell.angle_gamma   90.00
#
_symmetry.space_group_name_H-M   'P 1'
#
loop_
_entity.id
_entity.type
_entity.pdbx_description
1 polymer ?
#
loop_
_entity_poly.entity_id
_entity_poly.type
_entity_poly.pdbx_seq_one_letter_code
_entity_poly.pdbx_strand_id
1 'polypeptide(L)'
;SIVSGEGGLSRYLEEIRRFPMLQPQEEYMLAKRYAEHEDTTAAHKLVTSHLRLVAKIAMGYRGYGLPIGEVISEGNVGLMQAVKKFEPERGFRLATYAMWWIKASIQEYILRSWSLVKMGTTANQKRLFFNLRKVKGKIQALDDGDLKPDQITEIATRLNVSEAEVVSMNRRLSGDASLNAPIRASEGESGEWQDWLVDDHESQEEALIEQDELENRRGMLSGALAVLNERER
;
A
#
# COMPACT_ATOMS: atom_id res chain seq x y z
N SER A 1 23.02 -0.27 1.78
CA SER A 1 21.90 -1.20 1.93
C SER A 1 22.06 -2.07 3.19
N ILE A 2 22.02 -1.47 4.38
CA ILE A 2 22.36 -2.14 5.67
C ILE A 2 21.11 -2.71 6.36
N VAL A 3 19.92 -2.42 5.82
CA VAL A 3 18.65 -2.53 6.55
C VAL A 3 17.77 -3.70 6.06
N SER A 4 18.13 -4.39 4.99
CA SER A 4 17.25 -5.35 4.29
C SER A 4 17.19 -6.78 4.89
N GLY A 5 17.61 -6.99 6.14
CA GLY A 5 17.50 -8.30 6.82
C GLY A 5 17.35 -8.19 8.33
N GLU A 6 16.87 -9.24 9.01
CA GLU A 6 16.64 -9.25 10.47
C GLU A 6 17.92 -8.93 11.28
N GLY A 7 19.09 -9.38 10.80
CA GLY A 7 20.39 -9.01 11.38
C GLY A 7 20.76 -7.53 11.17
N GLY A 8 20.32 -6.93 10.06
CA GLY A 8 20.52 -5.50 9.78
C GLY A 8 19.66 -4.60 10.67
N LEU A 9 18.41 -5.00 10.92
CA LEU A 9 17.52 -4.27 11.83
C LEU A 9 18.07 -4.23 13.26
N SER A 10 18.53 -5.37 13.78
CA SER A 10 19.03 -5.47 15.14
C SER A 10 20.25 -4.58 15.37
N ARG A 11 21.18 -4.57 14.39
CA ARG A 11 22.34 -3.67 14.38
C ARG A 11 21.91 -2.20 14.33
N TYR A 12 20.98 -1.85 13.43
CA TYR A 12 20.45 -0.49 13.35
C TYR A 12 19.85 -0.03 14.68
N LEU A 13 19.03 -0.87 15.33
CA LEU A 13 18.44 -0.57 16.63
C LEU A 13 19.49 -0.40 17.73
N GLU A 14 20.63 -1.07 17.64
CA GLU A 14 21.76 -0.85 18.54
C GLU A 14 22.49 0.47 18.25
N GLU A 15 22.74 0.78 16.98
CA GLU A 15 23.39 2.03 16.56
C GLU A 15 22.59 3.26 17.01
N ILE A 16 21.27 3.28 16.78
CA ILE A 16 20.45 4.43 17.16
C ILE A 16 20.34 4.63 18.67
N ARG A 17 20.62 3.59 19.48
CA ARG A 17 20.65 3.69 20.94
C ARG A 17 21.90 4.41 21.45
N ARG A 18 22.98 4.45 20.66
CA ARG A 18 24.24 5.12 21.01
C ARG A 18 24.14 6.65 20.93
N PHE A 19 23.17 7.19 20.17
CA PHE A 19 22.95 8.62 20.13
C PHE A 19 22.34 9.13 21.44
N PRO A 20 22.89 10.21 22.03
CA PRO A 20 22.37 10.80 23.24
C PRO A 20 21.02 11.48 22.99
N MET A 21 20.15 11.47 24.00
CA MET A 21 18.91 12.25 23.99
C MET A 21 19.23 13.71 24.33
N LEU A 22 18.69 14.63 23.53
CA LEU A 22 18.89 16.07 23.72
C LEU A 22 18.00 16.61 24.84
N GLN A 23 18.60 17.49 25.66
CA GLN A 23 17.83 18.30 26.60
C GLN A 23 17.01 19.36 25.83
N PRO A 24 15.90 19.87 26.41
CA PRO A 24 15.05 20.86 25.75
C PRO A 24 15.83 22.08 25.25
N GLN A 25 16.79 22.58 26.05
CA GLN A 25 17.58 23.74 25.69
C GLN A 25 18.53 23.47 24.52
N GLU A 26 19.16 22.28 24.50
CA GLU A 26 20.04 21.87 23.39
C GLU A 26 19.25 21.72 22.09
N GLU A 27 18.07 21.12 22.16
CA GLU A 27 17.14 20.98 21.04
C GLU A 27 16.74 22.35 20.47
N TYR A 28 16.38 23.31 21.34
CA TYR A 28 16.07 24.68 20.94
C TYR A 28 17.26 25.36 20.24
N MET A 29 18.46 25.29 20.83
CA MET A 29 19.66 25.93 20.26
C MET A 29 20.05 25.32 18.90
N LEU A 30 19.95 24.00 18.76
CA LEU A 30 20.23 23.31 17.48
C LEU A 30 19.17 23.66 16.43
N ALA A 31 17.88 23.69 16.80
CA ALA A 31 16.80 24.04 15.89
C ALA A 31 16.91 25.48 15.41
N LYS A 32 17.22 26.42 16.32
CA LYS A 32 17.43 27.83 16.00
C LYS A 32 18.62 28.01 15.06
N ARG A 33 19.76 27.38 15.36
CA ARG A 33 20.95 27.44 14.52
C ARG A 33 20.69 26.91 13.11
N TYR A 34 19.92 25.81 13.01
CA TYR A 34 19.53 25.28 11.70
C TYR A 34 18.60 26.24 10.95
N ALA A 35 17.62 26.84 11.63
CA ALA A 35 16.68 27.77 11.01
C ALA A 35 17.34 29.08 10.53
N GLU A 36 18.32 29.60 11.27
CA GLU A 36 18.98 30.89 10.96
C GLU A 36 20.17 30.75 10.00
N HIS A 37 20.86 29.60 10.00
CA HIS A 37 22.13 29.43 9.29
C HIS A 37 22.18 28.19 8.39
N GLU A 38 21.08 27.45 8.25
CA GLU A 38 21.02 26.18 7.50
C GLU A 38 22.11 25.17 7.95
N ASP A 39 22.51 25.20 9.23
CA ASP A 39 23.57 24.35 9.77
C ASP A 39 23.21 22.86 9.69
N THR A 40 23.81 22.18 8.71
CA THR A 40 23.61 20.75 8.45
C THR A 40 24.08 19.87 9.61
N THR A 41 25.06 20.32 10.38
CA THR A 41 25.54 19.61 11.57
C THR A 41 24.49 19.67 12.68
N ALA A 42 23.83 20.82 12.84
CA ALA A 42 22.73 20.96 13.80
C ALA A 42 21.53 20.09 13.40
N ALA A 43 21.14 20.10 12.13
CA ALA A 43 20.10 19.21 11.61
C ALA A 43 20.45 17.72 11.82
N HIS A 44 21.70 17.33 11.55
CA HIS A 44 22.15 15.95 11.77
C HIS A 44 22.00 15.52 13.24
N LYS A 45 22.37 16.36 14.20
CA LYS A 45 22.20 16.09 15.64
C LYS A 45 20.72 16.00 16.05
N LEU A 46 19.87 16.87 15.50
CA LEU A 46 18.42 16.82 15.74
C LEU A 46 17.80 15.52 15.22
N VAL A 47 18.17 15.11 14.01
CA VAL A 47 17.67 13.87 13.40
C VAL A 47 18.16 12.64 14.17
N THR A 48 19.46 12.53 14.41
CA THR A 48 20.08 11.34 15.03
C THR A 48 19.57 11.09 16.45
N SER A 49 19.36 12.14 17.25
CA SER A 49 18.79 12.05 18.60
C SER A 49 17.34 11.54 18.62
N HIS A 50 16.60 11.66 17.52
CA HIS A 50 15.19 11.29 17.40
C HIS A 50 14.93 9.99 16.63
N LEU A 51 15.96 9.29 16.13
CA LEU A 51 15.79 8.02 15.40
C LEU A 51 15.07 6.94 16.22
N ARG A 52 15.25 6.95 17.54
CA ARG A 52 14.55 6.03 18.47
C ARG A 52 13.03 6.24 18.45
N LEU A 53 12.57 7.48 18.29
CA LEU A 53 11.15 7.80 18.14
C LEU A 53 10.59 7.24 16.84
N VAL A 54 11.34 7.38 15.74
CA VAL A 54 10.95 6.82 14.44
C VAL A 54 10.79 5.30 14.53
N ALA A 55 11.80 4.62 15.07
CA ALA A 55 11.75 3.17 15.26
C ALA A 55 10.52 2.76 16.11
N LYS A 56 10.25 3.45 17.22
CA LYS A 56 9.08 3.19 18.07
C LYS A 56 7.76 3.34 17.30
N ILE A 57 7.62 4.38 16.48
CA ILE A 57 6.40 4.61 15.68
C ILE A 57 6.27 3.53 14.59
N ALA A 58 7.35 3.23 13.87
CA ALA A 58 7.38 2.24 12.81
C ALA A 58 6.99 0.84 13.29
N MET A 59 7.40 0.44 14.50
CA MET A 59 7.03 -0.85 15.08
C MET A 59 5.51 -1.04 15.22
N GLY A 60 4.74 0.05 15.36
CA GLY A 60 3.28 -0.01 15.35
C GLY A 60 2.65 -0.43 14.01
N TYR A 61 3.43 -0.41 12.93
CA TYR A 61 2.99 -0.74 11.57
C TYR A 61 3.51 -2.10 11.07
N ARG A 62 4.11 -2.93 11.94
CA ARG A 62 4.61 -4.27 11.56
C ARG A 62 3.51 -5.20 11.03
N GLY A 63 2.25 -4.97 11.39
CA GLY A 63 1.10 -5.80 10.99
C GLY A 63 0.67 -5.70 9.53
N TYR A 64 1.29 -4.83 8.72
CA TYR A 64 0.96 -4.64 7.30
C TYR A 64 1.75 -5.54 6.34
N GLY A 65 2.65 -6.39 6.83
CA GLY A 65 3.41 -7.34 5.99
C GLY A 65 4.59 -6.73 5.22
N LEU A 66 4.90 -5.45 5.43
CA LEU A 66 6.02 -4.77 4.80
C LEU A 66 7.33 -4.90 5.60
N PRO A 67 8.50 -4.91 4.93
CA PRO A 67 9.78 -4.93 5.62
C PRO A 67 9.92 -3.74 6.59
N ILE A 68 10.04 -4.03 7.88
CA ILE A 68 10.07 -2.99 8.93
C ILE A 68 11.23 -1.99 8.73
N GLY A 69 12.34 -2.44 8.15
CA GLY A 69 13.48 -1.59 7.83
C GLY A 69 13.17 -0.51 6.79
N GLU A 70 12.32 -0.82 5.81
CA GLU A 70 11.83 0.17 4.82
C GLU A 70 10.87 1.15 5.48
N VAL A 71 9.95 0.65 6.31
CA VAL A 71 9.03 1.51 7.10
C VAL A 71 9.79 2.50 7.99
N ILE A 72 10.87 2.04 8.65
CA ILE A 72 11.74 2.91 9.45
C ILE A 72 12.43 3.95 8.56
N SER A 73 12.92 3.54 7.39
CA SER A 73 13.61 4.44 6.46
C SER A 73 12.69 5.56 5.98
N GLU A 74 11.45 5.23 5.63
CA GLU A 74 10.42 6.20 5.24
C GLU A 74 10.00 7.10 6.42
N GLY A 75 9.95 6.54 7.63
CA GLY A 75 9.78 7.34 8.85
C GLY A 75 10.92 8.33 9.09
N ASN A 76 12.17 7.96 8.77
CA ASN A 76 13.33 8.85 8.87
C ASN A 76 13.24 10.00 7.86
N VAL A 77 12.74 9.74 6.65
CA VAL A 77 12.44 10.80 5.66
C VAL A 77 11.40 11.77 6.23
N GLY A 78 10.34 11.26 6.86
CA GLY A 78 9.34 12.09 7.56
C GLY A 78 9.96 12.92 8.69
N LEU A 79 10.85 12.34 9.49
CA LEU A 79 11.58 13.09 10.52
C LEU A 79 12.45 14.21 9.92
N MET A 80 13.15 13.96 8.81
CA MET A 80 13.93 14.98 8.13
C MET A 80 13.04 16.14 7.62
N GLN A 81 11.87 15.82 7.08
CA GLN A 81 10.88 16.83 6.69
C GLN A 81 10.36 17.63 7.89
N ALA A 82 10.16 16.98 9.03
CA ALA A 82 9.77 17.65 10.26
C ALA A 82 10.84 18.64 10.72
N VAL A 83 12.11 18.23 10.77
CA VAL A 83 13.24 19.10 11.16
C VAL A 83 13.35 20.32 10.24
N LYS A 84 13.14 20.13 8.92
CA LYS A 84 13.11 21.23 7.93
C LYS A 84 12.03 22.28 8.20
N LYS A 85 10.90 21.89 8.79
CA LYS A 85 9.72 22.74 8.99
C LYS A 85 9.43 23.00 10.47
N PHE A 86 10.38 22.73 11.35
CA PHE A 86 10.18 22.86 12.78
C PHE A 86 10.47 24.30 13.23
N GLU A 87 9.51 24.88 13.95
CA GLU A 87 9.60 26.24 14.49
C GLU A 87 9.85 26.17 16.01
N PRO A 88 11.10 26.39 16.49
CA PRO A 88 11.44 26.25 17.91
C PRO A 88 10.76 27.29 18.80
N GLU A 89 10.38 28.45 18.25
CA GLU A 89 9.74 29.56 18.98
C GLU A 89 8.33 29.24 19.47
N ARG A 90 7.70 28.16 18.97
CA ARG A 90 6.35 27.75 19.40
C ARG A 90 6.31 27.06 20.76
N GLY A 91 7.48 26.77 21.36
CA GLY A 91 7.58 26.23 22.73
C GLY A 91 7.25 24.74 22.90
N PHE A 92 7.03 23.99 21.81
CA PHE A 92 6.80 22.55 21.87
C PHE A 92 8.07 21.76 21.50
N ARG A 93 8.22 20.57 22.07
CA ARG A 93 9.32 19.65 21.73
C ARG A 93 9.25 19.20 20.27
N LEU A 94 10.39 19.03 19.62
CA LEU A 94 10.50 18.50 18.25
C LEU A 94 9.78 17.16 18.11
N ALA A 95 9.89 16.27 19.10
CA ALA A 95 9.22 14.98 19.12
C ALA A 95 7.70 15.07 18.91
N THR A 96 7.05 16.07 19.48
CA THR A 96 5.60 16.29 19.36
C THR A 96 5.21 16.62 17.91
N TYR A 97 5.99 17.50 17.27
CA TYR A 97 5.77 17.90 15.89
C TYR A 97 6.14 16.80 14.90
N ALA A 98 7.32 16.20 15.08
CA ALA A 98 7.86 15.16 14.20
C ALA A 98 6.98 13.91 14.16
N MET A 99 6.27 13.58 15.25
CA MET A 99 5.37 12.42 15.28
C MET A 99 4.36 12.43 14.12
N TRP A 100 3.82 13.60 13.75
CA TRP A 100 2.85 13.72 12.67
C TRP A 100 3.47 13.45 11.31
N TRP A 101 4.63 14.05 11.03
CA TRP A 101 5.38 13.83 9.79
C TRP A 101 5.86 12.39 9.64
N ILE A 102 6.35 11.78 10.72
CA ILE A 102 6.78 10.37 10.72
C ILE A 102 5.59 9.47 10.39
N LYS A 103 4.44 9.66 11.06
CA LYS A 103 3.23 8.87 10.78
C LYS A 103 2.74 9.07 9.35
N ALA A 104 2.69 10.31 8.87
CA ALA A 104 2.24 10.61 7.51
C ALA A 104 3.12 9.94 6.46
N SER A 105 4.46 10.05 6.61
CA SER A 105 5.43 9.44 5.68
C SER A 105 5.29 7.91 5.64
N ILE A 106 5.21 7.28 6.83
CA ILE A 106 4.99 5.83 6.95
C ILE A 106 3.67 5.41 6.31
N GLN A 107 2.58 6.10 6.63
CA GLN A 107 1.26 5.76 6.09
C GLN A 107 1.20 5.89 4.57
N GLU A 108 1.85 6.91 4.01
CA GLU A 108 1.92 7.09 2.56
C GLU A 108 2.75 6.00 1.88
N TYR A 109 3.87 5.58 2.47
CA TYR A 109 4.63 4.42 1.99
C TYR A 109 3.80 3.14 2.04
N ILE A 110 3.10 2.88 3.15
CA ILE A 110 2.27 1.68 3.27
C ILE A 110 1.19 1.66 2.19
N LEU A 111 0.46 2.76 2.00
CA LEU A 111 -0.59 2.82 0.96
C LEU A 111 -0.05 2.62 -0.45
N ARG A 112 1.18 3.06 -0.72
CA ARG A 112 1.84 2.93 -2.03
C ARG A 112 2.38 1.52 -2.28
N SER A 113 2.85 0.84 -1.24
CA SER A 113 3.63 -0.40 -1.35
C SER A 113 2.90 -1.66 -0.90
N TRP A 114 1.70 -1.55 -0.31
CA TRP A 114 0.99 -2.69 0.27
C TRP A 114 0.39 -3.67 -0.75
N SER A 115 0.00 -3.19 -1.94
CA SER A 115 -0.53 -4.03 -3.03
C SER A 115 0.05 -3.56 -4.37
N LEU A 116 0.19 -4.50 -5.30
CA LEU A 116 0.52 -4.26 -6.70
C LEU A 116 -0.53 -3.35 -7.37
N VAL A 117 -1.79 -3.48 -6.97
CA VAL A 117 -2.88 -2.61 -7.42
C VAL A 117 -2.98 -1.41 -6.50
N LYS A 118 -2.73 -0.22 -7.05
CA LYS A 118 -2.80 1.03 -6.30
C LYS A 118 -4.19 1.22 -5.69
N MET A 119 -4.24 1.40 -4.38
CA MET A 119 -5.46 1.86 -3.72
C MET A 119 -5.74 3.32 -4.03
N GLY A 120 -7.03 3.66 -4.04
CA GLY A 120 -7.45 5.06 -4.08
C GLY A 120 -7.02 5.79 -2.81
N THR A 121 -6.63 7.05 -2.95
CA THR A 121 -6.05 7.87 -1.88
C THR A 121 -7.06 8.78 -1.19
N THR A 122 -8.36 8.54 -1.38
CA THR A 122 -9.41 9.36 -0.75
C THR A 122 -9.36 9.24 0.78
N ALA A 123 -9.81 10.27 1.50
CA ALA A 123 -9.79 10.28 2.96
C ALA A 123 -10.56 9.09 3.57
N ASN A 124 -11.69 8.72 2.98
CA ASN A 124 -12.49 7.57 3.39
C ASN A 124 -11.73 6.24 3.20
N GLN A 125 -11.09 6.07 2.05
CA GLN A 125 -10.29 4.87 1.75
C GLN A 125 -9.08 4.75 2.68
N LYS A 126 -8.33 5.84 2.92
CA LYS A 126 -7.21 5.83 3.88
C LYS A 126 -7.71 5.45 5.29
N ARG A 127 -8.82 6.02 5.73
CA ARG A 127 -9.41 5.73 7.04
C ARG A 127 -9.84 4.27 7.17
N LEU A 128 -10.49 3.71 6.14
CA LEU A 128 -10.85 2.30 6.10
C LEU A 128 -9.61 1.41 6.10
N PHE A 129 -8.63 1.66 5.25
CA PHE A 129 -7.40 0.87 5.16
C PHE A 129 -6.69 0.72 6.52
N PHE A 130 -6.50 1.81 7.27
CA PHE A 130 -5.79 1.76 8.55
C PHE A 130 -6.64 1.26 9.72
N ASN A 131 -7.98 1.42 9.69
CA ASN A 131 -8.83 1.13 10.85
C ASN A 131 -9.75 -0.08 10.69
N LEU A 132 -10.01 -0.56 9.48
CA LEU A 132 -11.00 -1.62 9.22
C LEU A 132 -10.68 -2.89 10.00
N ARG A 133 -9.42 -3.36 9.97
CA ARG A 133 -8.98 -4.54 10.75
C ARG A 133 -9.19 -4.36 12.25
N LYS A 134 -8.93 -3.16 12.78
CA LYS A 134 -9.14 -2.84 14.20
C LYS A 134 -10.63 -2.85 14.58
N VAL A 135 -11.50 -2.38 13.68
CA VAL A 135 -12.96 -2.42 13.90
C VAL A 135 -13.50 -3.84 13.76
N LYS A 136 -13.11 -4.59 12.71
CA LYS A 136 -13.42 -6.02 12.52
C LYS A 136 -13.09 -6.84 13.77
N GLY A 137 -11.91 -6.61 14.36
CA GLY A 137 -11.49 -7.26 15.61
C GLY A 137 -12.37 -6.94 16.82
N LYS A 138 -12.94 -5.74 16.92
CA LYS A 138 -13.86 -5.36 18.02
C LYS A 138 -15.24 -6.01 17.90
N ILE A 139 -15.69 -6.25 16.67
CA ILE A 139 -17.01 -6.85 16.39
C ILE A 139 -16.92 -8.35 16.12
N GLN A 140 -15.75 -8.97 16.38
CA GLN A 140 -15.47 -10.38 16.13
C GLN A 140 -15.78 -10.84 14.69
N ALA A 141 -15.68 -9.92 13.73
CA ALA A 141 -15.86 -10.17 12.30
C ALA A 141 -14.50 -10.41 11.63
N LEU A 142 -13.63 -11.23 12.22
CA LEU A 142 -12.27 -11.44 11.73
C LEU A 142 -12.18 -12.39 10.53
N ASP A 143 -13.29 -13.00 10.13
CA ASP A 143 -13.31 -13.87 8.95
C ASP A 143 -12.87 -13.10 7.68
N ASP A 144 -12.09 -13.78 6.86
CA ASP A 144 -11.56 -13.29 5.58
C ASP A 144 -12.61 -13.31 4.46
N GLY A 145 -13.83 -13.77 4.76
CA GLY A 145 -14.96 -13.77 3.85
C GLY A 145 -15.68 -12.41 3.72
N ASP A 146 -16.78 -12.43 2.98
CA ASP A 146 -17.67 -11.29 2.87
C ASP A 146 -18.32 -10.97 4.24
N LEU A 147 -18.40 -9.67 4.55
CA LEU A 147 -18.99 -9.18 5.80
C LEU A 147 -20.52 -9.35 5.77
N LYS A 148 -21.10 -9.66 6.94
CA LYS A 148 -22.56 -9.69 7.09
C LYS A 148 -23.14 -8.27 6.99
N PRO A 149 -24.39 -8.10 6.53
CA PRO A 149 -25.03 -6.78 6.42
C PRO A 149 -24.93 -5.94 7.71
N ASP A 150 -25.25 -6.54 8.87
CA ASP A 150 -25.19 -5.85 10.16
C ASP A 150 -23.78 -5.32 10.51
N GLN A 151 -22.75 -6.09 10.15
CA GLN A 151 -21.35 -5.72 10.37
C GLN A 151 -20.95 -4.55 9.45
N ILE A 152 -21.42 -4.55 8.21
CA ILE A 152 -21.16 -3.48 7.24
C ILE A 152 -21.75 -2.17 7.75
N THR A 153 -23.01 -2.17 8.16
CA THR A 153 -23.70 -0.97 8.70
C THR A 153 -23.01 -0.44 9.96
N GLU A 154 -22.58 -1.32 10.86
CA GLU A 154 -21.86 -0.93 12.08
C GLU A 154 -20.50 -0.30 11.77
N ILE A 155 -19.73 -0.90 10.84
CA ILE A 155 -18.43 -0.37 10.40
C ILE A 155 -18.60 0.98 9.69
N ALA A 156 -19.57 1.07 8.77
CA ALA A 156 -19.88 2.28 8.03
C ALA A 156 -20.22 3.44 8.96
N THR A 157 -21.06 3.18 9.97
CA THR A 157 -21.45 4.17 10.98
C THR A 157 -20.25 4.61 11.83
N ARG A 158 -19.44 3.67 12.33
CA ARG A 158 -18.29 3.97 13.19
C ARG A 158 -17.18 4.73 12.47
N LEU A 159 -16.96 4.41 11.20
CA LEU A 159 -15.92 5.03 10.39
C LEU A 159 -16.46 6.20 9.56
N ASN A 160 -17.76 6.53 9.64
CA ASN A 160 -18.42 7.60 8.88
C ASN A 160 -18.13 7.52 7.37
N VAL A 161 -18.36 6.34 6.78
CA VAL A 161 -18.17 6.02 5.35
C VAL A 161 -19.41 5.29 4.83
N SER A 162 -19.56 5.18 3.50
CA SER A 162 -20.66 4.41 2.92
C SER A 162 -20.46 2.90 3.06
N GLU A 163 -21.56 2.15 3.11
CA GLU A 163 -21.54 0.68 3.12
C GLU A 163 -20.86 0.11 1.88
N ALA A 164 -21.08 0.73 0.72
CA ALA A 164 -20.42 0.35 -0.53
C ALA A 164 -18.89 0.48 -0.45
N GLU A 165 -18.37 1.54 0.18
CA GLU A 165 -16.94 1.71 0.41
C GLU A 165 -16.38 0.65 1.39
N VAL A 166 -17.16 0.24 2.40
CA VAL A 166 -16.77 -0.83 3.33
C VAL A 166 -16.65 -2.17 2.60
N VAL A 167 -17.66 -2.55 1.81
CA VAL A 167 -17.66 -3.79 1.02
C VAL A 167 -16.51 -3.80 0.03
N SER A 168 -16.36 -2.70 -0.73
CA SER A 168 -15.26 -2.58 -1.69
C SER A 168 -13.90 -2.66 -1.00
N MET A 169 -13.71 -2.04 0.17
CA MET A 169 -12.45 -2.11 0.88
C MET A 169 -12.18 -3.49 1.48
N ASN A 170 -13.19 -4.17 2.03
CA ASN A 170 -13.02 -5.53 2.60
C ASN A 170 -12.49 -6.49 1.54
N ARG A 171 -13.06 -6.46 0.33
CA ARG A 171 -12.61 -7.30 -0.79
C ARG A 171 -11.20 -6.97 -1.27
N ARG A 172 -10.81 -5.69 -1.23
CA ARG A 172 -9.44 -5.27 -1.62
C ARG A 172 -8.40 -5.62 -0.56
N LEU A 173 -8.79 -5.66 0.72
CA LEU A 173 -7.87 -5.99 1.80
C LEU A 173 -7.49 -7.48 1.86
N SER A 174 -8.17 -8.35 1.10
CA SER A 174 -7.79 -9.76 0.93
C SER A 174 -6.39 -9.94 0.31
N GLY A 175 -5.82 -8.87 -0.28
CA GLY A 175 -4.45 -8.83 -0.76
C GLY A 175 -4.25 -9.50 -2.11
N ASP A 176 -3.03 -9.43 -2.62
CA ASP A 176 -2.65 -10.04 -3.89
C ASP A 176 -2.15 -11.48 -3.64
N ALA A 177 -2.65 -12.44 -4.42
CA ALA A 177 -2.20 -13.83 -4.39
C ALA A 177 -1.24 -14.10 -5.55
N SER A 178 -0.20 -14.90 -5.30
CA SER A 178 0.71 -15.35 -6.36
C SER A 178 0.05 -16.46 -7.17
N LEU A 179 0.04 -16.31 -8.49
CA LEU A 179 -0.42 -17.37 -9.41
C LEU A 179 0.51 -18.59 -9.41
N ASN A 180 1.78 -18.39 -9.04
CA ASN A 180 2.77 -19.46 -8.90
C ASN A 180 2.73 -20.11 -7.52
N ALA A 181 1.78 -19.74 -6.65
CA ALA A 181 1.66 -20.40 -5.35
C ALA A 181 1.14 -21.84 -5.57
N PRO A 182 1.78 -22.85 -4.96
CA PRO A 182 1.34 -24.23 -5.12
C PRO A 182 -0.03 -24.39 -4.45
N ILE A 183 -0.98 -24.99 -5.16
CA ILE A 183 -2.24 -25.42 -4.60
C ILE A 183 -1.95 -26.71 -3.81
N ARG A 184 -2.28 -26.70 -2.52
CA ARG A 184 -2.20 -27.92 -1.69
C ARG A 184 -3.31 -28.89 -2.11
N ALA A 185 -3.05 -29.70 -3.13
CA ALA A 185 -3.81 -30.92 -3.37
C ALA A 185 -3.21 -32.05 -2.51
N SER A 186 -4.07 -32.84 -1.88
CA SER A 186 -3.70 -34.10 -1.23
C SER A 186 -3.14 -35.08 -2.25
N GLU A 187 -1.91 -35.57 -2.00
CA GLU A 187 -1.20 -36.65 -2.70
C GLU A 187 -1.14 -36.57 -4.24
N GLY A 188 -0.03 -36.05 -4.77
CA GLY A 188 0.50 -36.44 -6.09
C GLY A 188 0.80 -35.29 -7.05
N GLU A 189 -0.06 -34.27 -7.11
CA GLU A 189 0.08 -33.15 -8.05
C GLU A 189 -0.08 -31.81 -7.34
N SER A 190 1.03 -31.12 -7.10
CA SER A 190 1.01 -29.71 -6.71
C SER A 190 0.91 -28.85 -7.96
N GLY A 191 -0.30 -28.65 -8.49
CA GLY A 191 -0.54 -27.65 -9.52
C GLY A 191 -0.36 -26.23 -8.98
N GLU A 192 0.02 -25.29 -9.84
CA GLU A 192 0.05 -23.87 -9.52
C GLU A 192 -1.30 -23.23 -9.86
N TRP A 193 -1.66 -22.09 -9.25
CA TRP A 193 -2.94 -21.42 -9.57
C TRP A 193 -3.07 -21.02 -11.04
N GLN A 194 -1.96 -20.71 -11.71
CA GLN A 194 -1.97 -20.38 -13.14
C GLN A 194 -2.45 -21.54 -14.02
N ASP A 195 -2.25 -22.79 -13.60
CA ASP A 195 -2.63 -23.98 -14.39
C ASP A 195 -4.15 -24.15 -14.49
N TRP A 196 -4.91 -23.49 -13.61
CA TRP A 196 -6.38 -23.57 -13.53
C TRP A 196 -7.08 -22.34 -14.12
N LEU A 197 -6.32 -21.36 -14.61
CA LEU A 197 -6.89 -20.20 -15.27
C LEU A 197 -7.41 -20.60 -16.64
N VAL A 198 -8.70 -20.34 -16.87
CA VAL A 198 -9.33 -20.51 -18.17
C VAL A 198 -8.90 -19.37 -19.08
N ASP A 199 -8.49 -19.70 -20.30
CA ASP A 199 -8.31 -18.72 -21.36
C ASP A 199 -9.66 -18.47 -22.04
N ASP A 200 -10.14 -17.23 -21.98
CA ASP A 200 -11.39 -16.80 -22.61
C ASP A 200 -11.20 -16.38 -24.08
N HIS A 201 -9.97 -16.50 -24.61
CA HIS A 201 -9.74 -16.29 -26.04
C HIS A 201 -10.37 -17.41 -26.88
N GLU A 202 -10.81 -17.04 -28.09
CA GLU A 202 -11.25 -18.00 -29.08
C GLU A 202 -10.16 -19.05 -29.31
N SER A 203 -10.59 -20.31 -29.30
CA SER A 203 -9.72 -21.40 -29.69
C SER A 203 -9.29 -21.22 -31.15
N GLN A 204 -8.14 -21.81 -31.51
CA GLN A 204 -7.68 -21.78 -32.91
C GLN A 204 -8.70 -22.39 -33.87
N GLU A 205 -9.50 -23.35 -33.39
CA GLU A 205 -10.57 -23.98 -34.16
C GLU A 205 -11.72 -22.99 -34.39
N GLU A 206 -12.18 -22.29 -33.35
CA GLU A 206 -13.23 -21.26 -33.46
C GLU A 206 -12.80 -20.12 -34.38
N ALA A 207 -11.58 -19.61 -34.22
CA ALA A 207 -11.05 -18.54 -35.06
C ALA A 207 -10.97 -18.96 -36.55
N LEU A 208 -10.58 -20.21 -36.83
CA LEU A 208 -10.54 -20.74 -38.19
C LEU A 208 -11.96 -20.88 -38.77
N ILE A 209 -12.91 -21.40 -37.98
CA ILE A 209 -14.31 -21.52 -38.39
C ILE A 209 -14.90 -20.16 -38.73
N GLU A 210 -14.68 -19.14 -37.90
CA GLU A 210 -15.15 -17.79 -38.17
C GLU A 210 -14.54 -17.21 -39.44
N GLN A 211 -13.24 -17.42 -39.66
CA GLN A 211 -12.55 -16.95 -40.86
C GLN A 211 -13.13 -17.63 -42.12
N ASP A 212 -13.26 -18.95 -42.12
CA ASP A 212 -13.81 -19.72 -43.24
C ASP A 212 -15.27 -19.34 -43.51
N GLU A 213 -16.07 -19.14 -42.45
CA GLU A 213 -17.46 -18.71 -42.60
C GLU A 213 -17.53 -17.30 -43.21
N LEU A 214 -16.68 -16.37 -42.77
CA LEU A 214 -16.63 -15.01 -43.30
C LEU A 214 -16.19 -14.99 -44.78
N GLU A 215 -15.19 -15.78 -45.16
CA GLU A 215 -14.75 -15.90 -46.55
C GLU A 215 -15.86 -16.48 -47.44
N ASN A 216 -16.52 -17.55 -46.99
CA ASN A 216 -17.65 -18.15 -47.70
C ASN A 216 -18.81 -17.17 -47.86
N ARG A 217 -19.19 -16.47 -46.78
CA ARG A 217 -20.25 -15.44 -46.82
C ARG A 217 -19.89 -14.31 -47.78
N ARG A 218 -18.63 -13.83 -47.80
CA ARG A 218 -18.17 -12.81 -48.75
C ARG A 218 -18.19 -13.31 -50.19
N GLY A 219 -17.78 -14.55 -50.43
CA GLY A 219 -17.86 -15.19 -51.75
C GLY A 219 -19.29 -15.27 -52.26
N MET A 220 -20.22 -15.74 -51.43
CA MET A 220 -21.65 -15.79 -51.76
C MET A 220 -22.23 -14.40 -52.03
N LEU A 221 -21.87 -13.41 -51.21
CA LEU A 221 -22.34 -12.02 -51.38
C LEU A 221 -21.80 -11.40 -52.67
N SER A 222 -20.52 -11.62 -52.99
CA SER A 222 -19.93 -11.19 -54.27
C SER A 222 -20.63 -11.84 -55.47
N GLY A 223 -20.92 -13.15 -55.38
CA GLY A 223 -21.69 -13.86 -56.40
C GLY A 223 -23.12 -13.34 -56.56
N ALA A 224 -23.79 -13.02 -55.45
CA ALA A 224 -25.15 -12.45 -55.47
C ALA A 224 -25.18 -11.03 -56.06
N LEU A 225 -24.23 -10.17 -55.68
CA LEU A 225 -24.06 -8.84 -56.28
C LEU A 225 -23.80 -8.95 -57.78
N ALA A 226 -23.13 -10.00 -58.26
CA ALA A 226 -22.87 -10.17 -59.68
C ALA A 226 -24.14 -10.32 -60.53
N VAL A 227 -25.27 -10.75 -59.95
CA VAL A 227 -26.57 -10.88 -60.64
C VAL A 227 -27.31 -9.53 -60.74
N LEU A 228 -26.99 -8.58 -59.87
CA LEU A 228 -27.60 -7.25 -59.87
C LEU A 228 -27.05 -6.38 -61.00
N ASN A 229 -27.90 -5.46 -61.49
CA ASN A 229 -27.52 -4.49 -62.50
C ASN A 229 -26.62 -3.39 -61.91
N GLU A 230 -25.92 -2.64 -62.77
CA GLU A 230 -24.81 -1.74 -62.37
C GLU A 230 -25.21 -0.59 -61.43
N ARG A 231 -26.52 -0.32 -61.32
CA ARG A 231 -27.10 0.71 -60.45
C ARG A 231 -27.57 0.13 -59.09
N GLU A 232 -27.73 -1.19 -58.99
CA GLU A 232 -28.16 -1.94 -57.79
C GLU A 232 -27.01 -2.68 -57.08
N ARG A 233 -25.85 -2.87 -57.74
CA ARG A 233 -24.59 -3.35 -57.15
C ARG A 233 -23.97 -2.34 -56.19
#